data_AF-A0A3D1J466-F1
#
_entry.id   AF-A0A3D1J466-F1
#
_cell.length_a   1.000
_cell.length_b   1.000
_cell.length_c   1.000
_cell.angle_alpha   90.00
_cell.angle_beta   90.00
_cell.angle_gamma   90.00
#
_symmetry.space_group_name_H-M   'P 1'
#
loop_
_entity.id
_entity.type
_entity.pdbx_description
1 polymer ?
#
loop_
_entity_poly.entity_id
_entity_poly.type
_entity_poly.pdbx_seq_one_letter_code
_entity_poly.pdbx_strand_id
1 'polypeptide(L)' 'GTMEIESALVANPMVAEAAVVGRPDDMTGEAICAFVVLKRARPNGDEAKQIATDLRNWVGKEIGPIA' A
#
# COMPACT_ATOMS: atom_id res chain seq x y z
N GLY A 1 2.32 -6.30 -11.24
CA GLY A 1 3.65 -5.66 -11.21
C GLY A 1 3.68 -4.56 -10.17
N THR A 2 4.86 -4.18 -9.66
CA THR A 2 5.00 -3.14 -8.60
C THR A 2 4.38 -1.79 -9.01
N MET A 3 4.49 -1.43 -10.29
CA MET A 3 3.95 -0.19 -10.86
C MET A 3 2.42 -0.07 -10.79
N GLU A 4 1.71 -1.21 -10.84
CA GLU A 4 0.23 -1.23 -10.74
C GLU A 4 -0.21 -0.91 -9.30
N ILE A 5 0.54 -1.41 -8.31
CA ILE A 5 0.30 -1.15 -6.89
C ILE A 5 0.57 0.31 -6.54
N GLU A 6 1.64 0.89 -7.08
CA GLU A 6 1.95 2.31 -6.91
C GLU A 6 0.83 3.20 -7.48
N SER A 7 0.37 2.89 -8.69
CA SER A 7 -0.71 3.63 -9.35
C SER A 7 -2.02 3.54 -8.56
N ALA A 8 -2.37 2.35 -8.07
CA ALA A 8 -3.58 2.16 -7.25
C ALA A 8 -3.50 2.94 -5.93
N LEU A 9 -2.35 2.97 -5.27
CA LEU A 9 -2.15 3.74 -4.04
C LEU A 9 -2.25 5.24 -4.29
N VAL A 10 -1.65 5.76 -5.36
CA VAL A 10 -1.71 7.20 -5.71
C VAL A 10 -3.12 7.64 -6.12
N ALA A 11 -3.93 6.73 -6.67
CA ALA A 11 -5.34 7.00 -6.97
C ALA A 11 -6.20 7.20 -5.70
N ASN A 12 -5.74 6.74 -4.53
CA ASN A 12 -6.45 6.97 -3.27
C ASN A 12 -6.36 8.47 -2.88
N PRO A 13 -7.49 9.14 -2.57
CA PRO A 13 -7.49 10.57 -2.27
C PRO A 13 -6.64 10.95 -1.06
N MET A 14 -6.45 10.04 -0.10
CA MET A 14 -5.65 10.26 1.10
C MET A 14 -4.14 10.23 0.85
N VAL A 15 -3.70 9.65 -0.26
CA VAL A 15 -2.29 9.44 -0.61
C VAL A 15 -1.78 10.62 -1.44
N ALA A 16 -0.61 11.11 -1.08
CA ALA A 16 0.15 12.11 -1.83
C ALA A 16 1.12 11.41 -2.79
N GLU A 17 1.90 10.46 -2.27
CA GLU A 17 2.92 9.72 -3.00
C GLU A 17 2.97 8.28 -2.47
N ALA A 18 3.32 7.34 -3.34
CA ALA A 18 3.54 5.95 -2.96
C ALA A 18 4.75 5.38 -3.71
N ALA A 19 5.52 4.54 -3.04
CA ALA A 19 6.62 3.78 -3.62
C ALA A 19 6.53 2.33 -3.17
N VAL A 20 6.71 1.38 -4.09
CA VAL A 20 6.56 -0.05 -3.83
C VAL A 20 7.84 -0.78 -4.17
N VAL A 21 8.34 -1.56 -3.21
CA VAL A 21 9.57 -2.35 -3.36
C VAL A 21 9.27 -3.82 -3.07
N GLY A 22 9.84 -4.70 -3.89
CA GLY A 22 9.95 -6.12 -3.56
C GLY A 22 11.06 -6.30 -2.53
N ARG A 23 10.76 -7.05 -1.47
CA ARG A 23 11.75 -7.53 -0.50
C ARG A 23 11.76 -9.05 -0.56
N PRO A 24 12.92 -9.71 -0.54
CA PRO A 24 12.97 -11.17 -0.35
C PRO A 24 12.33 -11.53 0.99
N ASP A 25 11.37 -12.46 0.95
CA ASP A 25 10.70 -12.98 2.13
C ASP A 25 10.88 -14.50 2.16
N ASP A 26 11.35 -15.01 3.29
CA ASP A 26 11.76 -16.42 3.44
C ASP A 26 10.54 -17.37 3.38
N MET A 27 9.32 -16.86 3.61
CA MET A 27 8.09 -17.66 3.62
C MET A 27 7.34 -17.60 2.29
N THR A 28 7.31 -16.44 1.62
CA THR A 28 6.56 -16.25 0.36
C THR A 28 7.44 -16.12 -0.88
N GLY A 29 8.76 -16.18 -0.75
CA GLY A 29 9.75 -15.96 -1.82
C GLY A 29 9.98 -14.46 -2.08
N GLU A 30 8.91 -13.70 -2.28
CA GLU A 30 8.94 -12.24 -2.42
C GLU A 30 7.76 -11.63 -1.64
N ALA A 31 8.05 -10.61 -0.81
CA ALA A 31 7.04 -9.79 -0.14
C ALA A 31 7.06 -8.37 -0.71
N ILE A 32 5.88 -7.80 -0.91
CA ILE A 32 5.73 -6.45 -1.41
C ILE A 32 5.59 -5.48 -0.22
N CYS A 33 6.51 -4.51 -0.15
CA CYS A 33 6.47 -3.44 0.83
C CYS A 33 6.10 -2.11 0.15
N ALA A 34 5.00 -1.49 0.60
CA ALA A 34 4.57 -0.18 0.13
C ALA A 34 4.90 0.90 1.17
N PHE A 35 5.54 1.97 0.72
CA PHE A 35 5.77 3.20 1.49
C PHE A 35 4.82 4.28 0.96
N VAL A 36 4.05 4.87 1.88
CA VAL A 36 2.97 5.80 1.51
C VAL A 36 3.13 7.09 2.28
N VAL A 37 3.08 8.21 1.54
CA VAL A 37 3.00 9.56 2.09
C VAL A 37 1.54 10.00 2.02
N LEU A 38 0.96 10.36 3.17
CA LEU A 38 -0.42 10.84 3.23
C LEU A 38 -0.48 12.35 3.02
N LYS A 39 -1.58 12.85 2.46
CA LYS A 39 -1.86 14.30 2.35
C LYS A 39 -2.18 14.98 3.69
N ARG A 40 -2.04 14.25 4.81
CA ARG A 40 -2.33 14.71 6.17
C ARG A 40 -1.20 14.34 7.12
N ALA A 41 -1.26 14.85 8.35
CA ALA A 41 -0.31 14.50 9.39
C ALA A 41 -0.20 12.99 9.58
N ARG A 42 1.02 12.52 9.85
CA ARG A 42 1.29 11.10 10.01
C ARG A 42 0.47 10.53 11.18
N PRO A 43 -0.39 9.53 10.93
CA PRO A 43 -1.17 8.88 11.96
C PRO A 43 -0.26 8.07 12.88
N ASN A 44 -0.69 7.87 14.13
CA ASN A 44 0.02 7.06 15.13
C ASN A 44 -0.91 6.01 15.76
N GLY A 45 -0.34 5.00 16.39
CA GLY A 45 -1.09 3.98 17.12
C GLY A 45 -2.07 3.19 16.24
N ASP A 46 -3.29 2.99 16.73
CA ASP A 46 -4.33 2.22 16.04
C ASP A 46 -4.84 2.89 14.77
N GLU A 47 -4.86 4.22 14.69
CA GLU A 47 -5.27 4.93 13.49
C GLU A 47 -4.35 4.58 12.30
N ALA A 48 -3.04 4.49 12.55
CA ALA A 48 -2.08 4.11 11.53
C ALA A 48 -2.32 2.68 11.00
N LYS A 49 -2.68 1.75 11.89
CA LYS A 49 -3.01 0.36 11.51
C LYS A 49 -4.30 0.28 10.70
N GLN A 50 -5.30 1.08 11.07
CA GLN A 50 -6.56 1.14 10.33
C GLN A 50 -6.33 1.66 8.91
N ILE A 51 -5.58 2.75 8.75
CA ILE A 51 -5.26 3.31 7.43
C ILE A 51 -4.47 2.32 6.59
N ALA A 52 -3.49 1.61 7.18
CA ALA A 52 -2.75 0.59 6.47
C ALA A 52 -3.68 -0.54 5.96
N THR A 53 -4.68 -0.92 6.74
CA THR A 53 -5.70 -1.90 6.34
C THR A 53 -6.60 -1.34 5.23
N ASP A 54 -7.08 -0.11 5.35
CA ASP A 54 -7.89 0.57 4.33
C ASP A 54 -7.15 0.68 3.00
N LEU A 55 -5.88 1.06 3.02
CA LEU A 55 -5.05 1.16 1.81
C LEU A 55 -4.81 -0.21 1.16
N ARG A 56 -4.61 -1.27 1.94
CA ARG A 56 -4.52 -2.65 1.40
C ARG A 56 -5.82 -3.08 0.74
N ASN A 57 -6.95 -2.81 1.38
CA ASN A 57 -8.28 -3.12 0.83
C ASN A 57 -8.54 -2.32 -0.46
N TRP A 58 -8.14 -1.05 -0.49
CA TRP A 58 -8.21 -0.20 -1.68
C TRP A 58 -7.43 -0.80 -2.85
N VAL A 59 -6.17 -1.17 -2.62
CA VAL A 59 -5.34 -1.82 -3.65
C VAL A 59 -5.97 -3.13 -4.11
N GLY A 60 -6.44 -3.98 -3.19
CA GLY A 60 -7.10 -5.24 -3.53
C GLY A 60 -8.40 -5.07 -4.32
N LYS A 61 -9.09 -3.92 -4.16
CA LYS A 61 -10.27 -3.57 -4.96
C LYS A 61 -9.90 -3.08 -6.35
N GLU A 62 -8.90 -2.20 -6.46
CA GLU A 62 -8.49 -1.59 -7.73
C GLU A 62 -7.79 -2.58 -8.67
N ILE A 63 -6.98 -3.48 -8.12
CA ILE A 63 -6.21 -4.46 -8.91
C ILE A 63 -6.93 -5.81 -8.97
N GLY A 64 -7.93 -6.03 -8.11
CA GLY A 64 -8.56 -7.33 -7.91
C GLY A 64 -7.69 -8.27 -7.06
N PRO A 65 -8.15 -9.52 -6.79
CA PRO A 65 -7.28 -10.52 -6.19
C PRO A 65 -6.11 -10.76 -7.15
N ILE A 66 -4.97 -10.16 -6.84
CA ILE A 66 -3.70 -10.53 -7.46
C ILE A 66 -3.50 -12.00 -7.10
N ALA A 67 -3.46 -12.85 -8.14
CA ALA A 67 -3.30 -14.29 -8.06
C ALA A 67 -2.10 -14.73 -7.21
#